data_AF-A0A4S3J2S0-F1
#
_entry.id   AF-A0A4S3J2S0-F1
#
_cell.length_a   1.000
_cell.length_b   1.000
_cell.length_c   1.000
_cell.angle_alpha   90.00
_cell.angle_beta   90.00
_cell.angle_gamma   90.00
#
_symmetry.space_group_name_H-M   'P 1'
#
loop_
_entity.id
_entity.type
_entity.pdbx_description
1 polymer ?
#
loop_
_entity_poly.entity_id
_entity_poly.type
_entity_poly.pdbx_seq_one_letter_code
_entity_poly.pdbx_strand_id
1 'polypeptide(L)'
;MSGVQKDEAIVFIDVGRGADDLVVTIRRGLFPDYLLWSELKSIGPQATSAVVAAGWNCSALDKIAESVRKGRFLEEELDQLREEAKDKHARTTPVKDLS
;
A
#
# COMPACT_ATOMS: atom_id res chain seq x y z
N MET A 1 30.62 15.75 1.50
CA MET A 1 29.41 16.39 2.01
C MET A 1 28.29 15.36 1.98
N SER A 2 27.88 14.85 3.14
CA SER A 2 26.76 13.93 3.26
C SER A 2 25.47 14.71 2.96
N GLY A 3 25.05 14.68 1.70
CA GLY A 3 23.74 15.16 1.31
C GLY A 3 22.70 14.37 2.08
N VAL A 4 22.02 15.03 3.02
CA VAL A 4 20.81 14.51 3.63
C VAL A 4 19.85 14.25 2.47
N GLN A 5 19.71 13.00 2.04
CA GLN A 5 18.57 12.60 1.23
C GLN A 5 17.37 12.93 2.12
N LYS A 6 16.66 14.01 1.80
CA LYS A 6 15.31 14.19 2.32
C LYS A 6 14.58 12.93 1.92
N ASP A 7 14.22 12.09 2.88
CA ASP A 7 13.37 10.93 2.65
C ASP A 7 12.17 11.43 1.83
N GLU A 8 12.11 11.10 0.55
CA GLU A 8 10.98 11.47 -0.29
C GLU A 8 9.75 10.79 0.30
N ALA A 9 8.76 11.58 0.69
CA ALA A 9 7.56 11.07 1.32
C ALA A 9 6.87 10.08 0.38
N ILE A 10 6.82 8.82 0.81
CA ILE A 10 6.13 7.75 0.08
C ILE A 10 4.65 7.87 0.38
N VAL A 11 3.85 8.00 -0.68
CA VAL A 11 2.39 7.91 -0.57
C VAL A 11 1.94 6.61 -1.21
N PHE A 12 1.27 5.76 -0.44
CA PHE A 12 0.61 4.57 -0.95
C PHE A 12 -0.73 4.97 -1.58
N ILE A 13 -1.03 4.47 -2.79
CA ILE A 13 -2.26 4.79 -3.52
C ILE A 13 -3.21 3.59 -3.51
N ASP A 14 -2.77 2.45 -4.06
CA ASP A 14 -3.59 1.25 -4.19
C ASP A 14 -2.71 0.01 -4.40
N VAL A 15 -3.35 -1.16 -4.42
CA VAL A 15 -2.74 -2.44 -4.73
C VAL A 15 -3.63 -3.26 -5.66
N GLY A 16 -2.99 -3.98 -6.58
CA GLY A 16 -3.62 -4.90 -7.51
C GLY A 16 -2.87 -6.22 -7.60
N ARG A 17 -3.47 -7.18 -8.31
CA ARG A 17 -2.86 -8.48 -8.58
C ARG A 17 -1.82 -8.38 -9.71
N GLY A 18 -0.58 -8.80 -9.44
CA GLY A 18 0.43 -9.04 -10.47
C GLY A 18 0.53 -10.51 -10.88
N ALA A 19 1.52 -10.82 -11.72
CA ALA A 19 1.78 -12.20 -12.18
C ALA A 19 2.24 -13.10 -11.03
N ASP A 20 3.25 -12.64 -10.27
CA ASP A 20 3.91 -13.45 -9.24
C ASP A 20 3.80 -12.84 -7.83
N ASP A 21 3.39 -11.58 -7.70
CA ASP A 21 3.20 -10.90 -6.42
C ASP A 21 2.08 -9.85 -6.56
N LEU A 22 1.72 -9.20 -5.46
CA LEU A 22 0.90 -8.00 -5.53
C LEU A 22 1.71 -6.85 -6.15
N VAL A 23 1.05 -6.02 -6.97
CA VAL A 23 1.60 -4.79 -7.52
C VAL A 23 1.00 -3.62 -6.76
N VAL A 24 1.85 -2.84 -6.11
CA VAL A 24 1.46 -1.64 -5.37
C VAL A 24 1.70 -0.41 -6.23
N THR A 25 0.73 0.48 -6.24
CA THR A 25 0.85 1.81 -6.83
C THR A 25 1.20 2.78 -5.72
N ILE A 26 2.34 3.45 -5.86
CA ILE A 26 2.78 4.49 -4.92
C ILE A 26 3.07 5.78 -5.67
N ARG A 27 3.32 6.86 -4.92
CA ARG A 27 3.88 8.09 -5.44
C ARG A 27 5.16 8.43 -4.67
N ARG A 28 6.24 8.65 -5.43
CA ARG A 28 7.53 9.18 -4.97
C ARG A 28 7.90 10.32 -5.91
N GLY A 29 7.74 11.55 -5.44
CA GLY A 29 7.84 12.73 -6.29
C GLY A 29 6.61 12.96 -7.17
N LEU A 30 6.82 13.28 -8.45
CA LEU A 30 5.76 13.80 -9.33
C LEU A 30 4.88 12.70 -9.95
N PHE A 31 5.43 11.51 -10.18
CA PHE A 31 4.76 10.46 -10.95
C PHE A 31 4.40 9.26 -10.07
N PRO A 32 3.32 8.52 -10.42
CA PRO A 32 3.07 7.21 -9.86
C PRO A 32 4.21 6.26 -10.21
N ASP A 33 4.54 5.38 -9.27
CA ASP A 33 5.50 4.31 -9.41
C ASP A 33 4.82 2.98 -9.05
N TYR A 34 5.24 1.90 -9.69
CA TYR A 34 4.65 0.57 -9.55
C TYR A 34 5.72 -0.38 -9.06
N LEU A 35 5.51 -0.94 -7.88
CA LEU A 35 6.45 -1.87 -7.27
C LEU A 35 5.74 -3.19 -6.97
N LEU A 36 6.49 -4.27 -6.90
CA LEU A 36 5.98 -5.47 -6.24
C LEU A 36 5.84 -5.21 -4.74
N TRP A 37 4.94 -5.92 -4.08
CA TRP A 37 4.76 -5.83 -2.63
C TRP A 37 6.05 -6.20 -1.88
N SER A 38 6.75 -7.24 -2.34
CA SER A 38 8.07 -7.60 -1.86
C SER A 38 9.10 -6.47 -2.00
N GLU A 39 9.15 -5.81 -3.17
CA GLU A 39 10.05 -4.68 -3.41
C GLU A 39 9.72 -3.50 -2.49
N LEU A 40 8.43 -3.15 -2.34
CA LEU A 40 8.01 -2.07 -1.45
C LEU A 40 8.49 -2.31 -0.02
N LYS A 41 8.36 -3.54 0.49
CA LYS A 41 8.86 -3.91 1.83
C LYS A 41 10.38 -3.77 1.96
N SER A 42 11.13 -4.01 0.88
CA SER A 42 12.59 -3.85 0.86
C SER A 42 13.06 -2.40 0.98
N ILE A 43 12.20 -1.39 0.71
CA ILE A 43 12.52 0.02 1.02
C ILE A 43 12.58 0.28 2.53
N GLY A 44 11.91 -0.54 3.33
CA GLY A 44 11.96 -0.48 4.78
C GLY A 44 10.72 0.15 5.43
N PRO A 45 10.79 0.43 6.76
CA PRO A 45 9.63 0.73 7.58
C PRO A 45 8.80 1.93 7.11
N GLN A 46 9.43 2.94 6.53
CA GLN A 46 8.75 4.12 6.00
C GLN A 46 7.72 3.78 4.91
N ALA A 47 8.01 2.81 4.04
CA ALA A 47 7.11 2.42 2.97
C ALA A 47 5.91 1.63 3.53
N THR A 48 6.13 0.73 4.48
CA THR A 48 5.04 -0.01 5.13
C THR A 48 4.20 0.88 6.04
N SER A 49 4.79 1.90 6.67
CA SER A 49 4.03 2.93 7.40
C SER A 49 3.08 3.71 6.48
N ALA A 50 3.48 4.02 5.24
CA ALA A 50 2.60 4.69 4.27
C ALA A 50 1.37 3.82 3.91
N VAL A 51 1.55 2.50 3.78
CA VAL A 51 0.47 1.53 3.55
C VAL A 51 -0.52 1.55 4.72
N VAL A 52 -0.01 1.50 5.95
CA VAL A 52 -0.83 1.55 7.18
C VAL A 52 -1.57 2.89 7.31
N ALA A 53 -0.91 4.00 6.96
CA ALA A 53 -1.52 5.33 6.97
C ALA A 53 -2.65 5.48 5.94
N ALA A 54 -2.54 4.78 4.81
CA ALA A 54 -3.61 4.65 3.82
C ALA A 54 -4.74 3.69 4.25
N GLY A 55 -4.70 3.15 5.48
CA GLY A 55 -5.74 2.29 6.06
C GLY A 55 -5.54 0.79 5.80
N TRP A 56 -4.55 0.40 5.00
CA TRP A 56 -4.35 -1.00 4.62
C TRP A 56 -3.69 -1.83 5.73
N ASN A 57 -3.92 -3.14 5.70
CA ASN A 57 -3.34 -4.10 6.63
C ASN A 57 -2.20 -4.88 5.95
N CYS A 58 -0.96 -4.57 6.32
CA CYS A 58 0.23 -5.24 5.75
C CYS A 58 0.20 -6.77 5.92
N SER A 59 -0.27 -7.28 7.06
CA SER A 59 -0.36 -8.73 7.31
C SER A 59 -1.42 -9.41 6.43
N ALA A 60 -2.49 -8.70 6.07
CA ALA A 60 -3.48 -9.20 5.12
C ALA A 60 -2.89 -9.21 3.69
N LEU A 61 -2.18 -8.14 3.31
CA LEU A 61 -1.47 -8.08 2.03
C LEU A 61 -0.41 -9.18 1.89
N ASP A 62 0.31 -9.51 2.97
CA ASP A 62 1.27 -10.62 2.97
C ASP A 62 0.61 -11.98 2.64
N LYS A 63 -0.58 -12.23 3.21
CA LYS A 63 -1.35 -13.46 2.93
C LYS A 63 -1.83 -13.51 1.49
N ILE A 64 -2.39 -12.40 0.99
CA ILE A 64 -2.88 -12.32 -0.39
C ILE A 64 -1.72 -12.48 -1.37
N ALA A 65 -0.58 -11.82 -1.12
CA ALA A 65 0.64 -11.97 -1.92
C ALA A 65 1.14 -13.43 -1.96
N GLU A 66 1.03 -14.16 -0.84
CA GLU A 66 1.34 -15.59 -0.80
C GLU A 66 0.34 -16.42 -1.62
N SER A 67 -0.95 -16.08 -1.57
CA SER A 67 -1.98 -16.69 -2.41
C SER A 67 -1.72 -16.46 -3.90
N VAL A 68 -1.25 -15.26 -4.30
CA VAL A 68 -0.82 -14.99 -5.69
C VAL A 68 0.33 -15.92 -6.09
N ARG A 69 1.41 -15.98 -5.31
CA ARG A 69 2.56 -16.88 -5.57
C ARG A 69 2.18 -18.35 -5.68
N LYS A 70 1.15 -18.78 -4.95
CA LYS A 70 0.64 -20.16 -4.95
C LYS A 70 -0.42 -20.44 -6.01
N GLY A 71 -0.82 -19.43 -6.80
CA GLY A 71 -1.91 -19.55 -7.78
C GLY A 71 -3.28 -19.78 -7.16
N ARG A 72 -3.50 -19.35 -5.90
CA ARG A 72 -4.76 -19.49 -5.13
C ARG A 72 -5.43 -18.16 -4.84
N PHE A 73 -5.05 -17.12 -5.57
CA PHE A 73 -5.56 -15.77 -5.35
C PHE A 73 -7.06 -15.69 -5.65
N LEU A 74 -7.79 -15.02 -4.76
CA LEU A 74 -9.19 -14.67 -4.90
C LEU A 74 -9.32 -13.15 -4.94
N GLU A 75 -9.88 -12.61 -6.02
CA GLU A 75 -10.06 -11.15 -6.19
C GLU A 75 -10.89 -10.56 -5.04
N GLU A 76 -11.91 -11.29 -4.59
CA GLU A 76 -12.80 -10.90 -3.49
C GLU A 76 -12.05 -10.62 -2.18
N GLU A 77 -10.95 -11.33 -1.90
CA GLU A 77 -10.13 -11.06 -0.70
C GLU A 77 -9.44 -9.69 -0.78
N LEU A 78 -9.01 -9.29 -1.98
CA LEU A 78 -8.37 -8.00 -2.20
C LEU A 78 -9.39 -6.86 -2.21
N ASP A 79 -10.56 -7.09 -2.82
CA ASP A 79 -11.65 -6.11 -2.84
C ASP A 79 -12.18 -5.83 -1.43
N GLN A 80 -12.40 -6.87 -0.63
CA GLN A 80 -12.82 -6.73 0.76
C GLN A 80 -11.80 -5.92 1.57
N LEU A 81 -10.50 -6.20 1.38
CA LEU A 81 -9.44 -5.46 2.06
C LEU A 81 -9.38 -3.99 1.61
N ARG A 82 -9.69 -3.72 0.33
CA ARG A 82 -9.77 -2.35 -0.20
C ARG A 82 -10.90 -1.55 0.46
N GLU A 83 -12.08 -2.16 0.61
CA GLU A 83 -13.21 -1.52 1.30
C GLU A 83 -12.90 -1.26 2.78
N GLU A 84 -12.29 -2.23 3.47
CA GLU A 84 -11.83 -2.06 4.87
C GLU A 84 -10.82 -0.91 5.01
N ALA A 85 -9.89 -0.80 4.06
CA ALA A 85 -8.90 0.27 4.04
C ALA A 85 -9.55 1.65 3.86
N LYS A 86 -10.54 1.78 2.95
CA LYS A 86 -11.32 3.01 2.77
C LYS A 86 -12.06 3.40 4.04
N ASP A 87 -12.74 2.45 4.68
CA ASP A 87 -13.47 2.67 5.92
C ASP A 87 -12.56 3.09 7.08
N LYS A 88 -11.37 2.50 7.17
CA LYS A 88 -10.39 2.85 8.19
C LYS A 88 -9.80 4.24 7.91
N HIS A 89 -9.45 4.52 6.66
CA HIS A 89 -8.91 5.81 6.26
C HIS A 89 -9.91 6.94 6.56
N ALA A 90 -11.19 6.76 6.18
CA ALA A 90 -12.27 7.70 6.45
C ALA A 90 -12.46 7.99 7.96
N ARG A 91 -12.33 6.97 8.81
CA ARG A 91 -12.40 7.14 10.28
C ARG A 91 -11.22 7.91 10.86
N THR A 92 -10.05 7.84 10.22
CA THR A 92 -8.83 8.53 10.67
C THR A 92 -8.67 9.93 10.10
N THR A 93 -9.31 10.24 8.98
CA THR A 93 -9.38 11.60 8.44
C THR A 93 -10.53 12.36 9.11
N PRO A 94 -10.27 13.43 9.89
CA PRO A 94 -11.35 14.21 10.46
C PRO A 94 -12.15 14.83 9.31
N VAL A 95 -13.45 14.56 9.29
CA VAL A 95 -14.41 15.37 8.53
C VAL A 95 -14.26 16.78 9.09
N LYS A 96 -13.59 17.67 8.35
CA LYS A 96 -13.73 19.10 8.62
C LYS A 96 -15.18 19.41 8.30
N ASP A 97 -15.98 19.58 9.35
CA ASP A 97 -17.32 20.14 9.28
C ASP A 97 -17.30 21.32 8.30
N LEU A 98 -18.03 21.16 7.20
CA LEU A 98 -18.39 22.29 6.36
C LEU A 98 -19.42 23.08 7.15
N SER A 99 -19.00 24.29 7.51
CA SER A 99 -19.77 25.35 8.16
C SER A 99 -21.03 25.71 7.38
#